data_AF-A0A853JLB3-F1
#
_entry.id   AF-A0A853JLB3-F1
#
_cell.length_a   1.000
_cell.length_b   1.000
_cell.length_c   1.000
_cell.angle_alpha   90.00
_cell.angle_beta   90.00
_cell.angle_gamma   90.00
#
_symmetry.space_group_name_H-M   'P 1'
#
loop_
_entity.id
_entity.type
_entity.pdbx_description
1 polymer ?
#
loop_
_entity_poly.entity_id
_entity_poly.type
_entity_poly.pdbx_seq_one_letter_code
_entity_poly.pdbx_strand_id
1 'polypeptide(L)'
;MKEVTMCCTTCPSGCALVVTVDGDKVVKVEGNTCKRGIKFAEKELVAPERMLTSTILVRCGGQECLIPIKSKEPMPKDKMLDAMNAIKAVRLDHPVKMGEVIIPNIVDCGVDIVACKSMEGQA
;
A
#
# COMPACT_ATOMS: atom_id res chain seq x y z
N MET A 1 9.51 -22.83 -16.42
CA MET A 1 9.69 -21.56 -17.16
C MET A 1 8.39 -21.09 -17.79
N LYS A 2 7.92 -19.91 -17.38
CA LYS A 2 6.72 -19.22 -17.85
C LYS A 2 7.11 -17.83 -18.33
N GLU A 3 6.59 -17.40 -19.46
CA GLU A 3 6.74 -16.01 -19.92
C GLU A 3 5.52 -15.18 -19.53
N VAL A 4 5.78 -13.96 -19.07
CA VAL A 4 4.76 -12.99 -18.66
C VAL A 4 5.05 -11.67 -19.34
N THR A 5 4.04 -11.13 -20.03
CA THR A 5 4.11 -9.79 -20.61
C THR A 5 3.47 -8.78 -19.68
N MET A 6 4.15 -7.66 -19.42
CA MET A 6 3.65 -6.61 -18.53
C MET A 6 4.10 -5.23 -18.97
N CYS A 7 3.43 -4.18 -18.51
CA CYS A 7 3.83 -2.80 -18.75
C CYS A 7 4.57 -2.24 -17.52
N CYS A 8 5.76 -1.65 -17.74
CA CYS A 8 6.49 -0.95 -16.70
C CYS A 8 5.77 0.36 -16.32
N THR A 9 5.22 0.43 -15.11
CA THR A 9 4.51 1.63 -14.63
C THR A 9 5.39 2.60 -13.85
N THR A 10 6.71 2.40 -13.85
CA THR A 10 7.64 3.22 -13.04
C THR A 10 7.86 4.62 -13.63
N CYS A 11 7.68 4.81 -14.94
CA CYS A 11 7.86 6.09 -15.61
C CYS A 11 6.85 6.25 -16.76
N PRO A 12 6.60 7.48 -17.25
CA PRO A 12 5.60 7.74 -18.29
C PRO A 12 5.89 7.05 -19.63
N SER A 13 7.11 6.55 -19.84
CA SER A 13 7.48 5.83 -21.06
C SER A 13 6.79 4.47 -21.21
N GLY A 14 6.32 3.84 -20.12
CA GLY A 14 5.46 2.66 -20.20
C GLY A 14 6.04 1.47 -21.00
N CYS A 15 7.31 1.12 -20.80
CA CYS A 15 7.96 0.06 -21.59
C CYS A 15 7.19 -1.27 -21.48
N ALA A 16 6.95 -1.92 -22.63
CA ALA A 16 6.44 -3.28 -22.67
C ALA A 16 7.57 -4.26 -22.31
N LEU A 17 7.39 -4.99 -21.21
CA LEU A 17 8.36 -5.94 -20.70
C LEU A 17 7.90 -7.37 -20.99
N VAL A 18 8.83 -8.22 -21.40
CA VAL A 18 8.66 -9.67 -21.44
C VAL A 18 9.57 -10.26 -20.37
N VAL A 19 8.97 -10.98 -19.43
CA VAL A 19 9.66 -11.50 -18.24
C VAL A 19 9.57 -13.02 -18.22
N THR A 20 10.71 -13.68 -18.17
CA THR A 20 10.79 -15.13 -18.01
C THR A 20 10.93 -15.47 -16.54
N VAL A 21 9.97 -16.22 -16.02
CA VAL A 21 9.88 -16.65 -14.62
C VAL A 21 10.10 -18.15 -14.53
N ASP A 22 10.92 -18.59 -13.58
CA ASP A 22 11.10 -20.00 -13.24
C ASP A 22 10.83 -20.23 -11.75
N GLY A 23 9.69 -20.89 -11.47
CA GLY A 23 9.13 -20.92 -10.11
C GLY A 23 8.80 -19.52 -9.62
N ASP A 24 9.42 -19.12 -8.51
CA ASP A 24 9.25 -17.79 -7.90
C ASP A 24 10.41 -16.83 -8.22
N LYS A 25 11.25 -17.17 -9.21
CA LYS A 25 12.42 -16.37 -9.59
C LYS A 25 12.26 -15.80 -10.98
N VAL A 26 12.51 -14.50 -11.11
CA VAL A 26 12.68 -13.84 -12.40
C VAL A 26 14.07 -14.17 -12.94
N VAL A 27 14.12 -14.80 -14.11
CA VAL A 27 15.37 -15.26 -14.75
C VAL A 27 15.83 -14.26 -15.81
N LYS A 28 14.88 -13.63 -16.50
CA LYS A 28 15.17 -12.70 -17.60
C LYS A 28 14.08 -11.63 -17.71
N VAL A 29 14.50 -10.40 -17.96
CA VAL A 29 13.61 -9.26 -18.29
C VAL A 29 14.09 -8.64 -19.59
N GLU A 30 13.18 -8.52 -20.56
CA GLU A 30 13.44 -7.93 -21.87
C GLU A 30 12.46 -6.81 -22.17
N GLY A 31 12.82 -5.90 -23.10
CA GLY A 31 12.00 -4.75 -23.47
C GLY A 31 12.14 -3.53 -22.56
N ASN A 32 12.97 -3.61 -21.50
CA ASN A 32 13.27 -2.46 -20.64
C ASN A 32 14.30 -1.53 -21.30
N THR A 33 14.03 -0.22 -21.28
CA THR A 33 14.99 0.82 -21.70
C THR A 33 15.88 1.30 -20.56
N CYS A 34 15.60 0.88 -19.32
CA CYS A 34 16.36 1.27 -18.14
C CYS A 34 16.38 0.17 -17.07
N LYS A 35 17.28 0.30 -16.10
CA LYS A 35 17.43 -0.63 -14.97
C LYS A 35 16.23 -0.63 -14.02
N ARG A 36 15.44 0.45 -14.00
CA ARG A 36 14.24 0.56 -13.16
C ARG A 36 13.16 -0.44 -13.58
N GLY A 37 13.02 -0.70 -14.88
CA GLY A 37 12.05 -1.68 -15.39
C GLY A 37 12.35 -3.10 -14.93
N ILE A 38 13.64 -3.47 -14.83
CA ILE A 38 14.07 -4.77 -14.31
C ILE A 38 13.64 -4.91 -12.84
N LYS A 39 14.02 -3.94 -12.00
CA LYS A 39 13.64 -3.94 -10.57
C LYS A 39 12.13 -3.94 -10.36
N PHE A 40 11.40 -3.23 -11.20
CA PHE A 40 9.94 -3.21 -11.15
C PHE A 40 9.33 -4.58 -11.46
N ALA A 41 9.77 -5.22 -12.55
CA ALA A 41 9.29 -6.55 -12.93
C ALA A 41 9.59 -7.60 -11.84
N GLU A 42 10.82 -7.60 -11.31
CA GLU A 42 11.22 -8.48 -10.21
C GLU A 42 10.32 -8.29 -8.98
N LYS A 43 10.14 -7.04 -8.54
CA LYS A 43 9.33 -6.74 -7.36
C LYS A 43 7.86 -7.07 -7.59
N GLU A 44 7.30 -6.69 -8.73
CA GLU A 44 5.88 -6.87 -9.03
C GLU A 44 5.47 -8.35 -9.17
N LEU A 45 6.36 -9.20 -9.68
CA LEU A 45 6.07 -10.62 -9.86
C LEU A 45 6.34 -11.46 -8.60
N VAL A 46 7.32 -11.07 -7.79
CA VAL A 46 7.74 -11.86 -6.61
C VAL A 46 7.06 -11.37 -5.32
N ALA A 47 7.04 -10.06 -5.10
CA ALA A 47 6.54 -9.45 -3.86
C ALA A 47 5.87 -8.08 -4.15
N PRO A 48 4.67 -8.08 -4.78
CA PRO A 48 3.99 -6.85 -5.12
C PRO A 48 3.57 -6.11 -3.85
N GLU A 49 3.98 -4.85 -3.76
CA GLU A 49 3.62 -3.95 -2.66
C GLU A 49 2.76 -2.79 -3.16
N ARG A 50 1.85 -2.30 -2.33
CA ARG A 50 0.97 -1.17 -2.63
C ARG A 50 0.79 -0.28 -1.41
N MET A 51 0.60 1.02 -1.64
CA MET A 51 0.10 1.92 -0.59
C MET A 51 -1.35 1.56 -0.29
N LEU A 52 -1.65 1.19 0.95
CA LEU A 52 -3.03 1.00 1.39
C LEU A 52 -3.63 2.37 1.69
N THR A 53 -4.80 2.67 1.13
CA THR A 53 -5.61 3.82 1.49
C THR A 53 -6.99 3.35 1.91
N SER A 54 -7.52 3.93 2.97
CA SER A 54 -8.82 3.56 3.52
C SER A 54 -9.40 4.72 4.31
N THR A 55 -10.50 4.48 5.02
CA THR A 55 -11.08 5.41 5.98
C THR A 55 -11.25 4.74 7.33
N ILE A 56 -11.24 5.56 8.38
CA ILE A 56 -11.55 5.13 9.75
C ILE A 56 -12.61 6.03 10.35
N LEU A 57 -13.48 5.44 11.17
CA LEU A 57 -14.53 6.18 11.87
C LEU A 57 -13.95 6.85 13.11
N VAL A 58 -14.14 8.17 13.19
CA VAL A 58 -13.71 9.00 14.30
C VAL A 58 -14.90 9.72 14.88
N ARG A 59 -15.00 9.65 16.21
CA ARG A 59 -16.00 10.30 17.04
C ARG A 59 -15.29 11.30 17.93
N CYS A 60 -15.56 12.59 17.75
CA CYS A 60 -14.97 13.62 18.59
C CYS A 60 -15.87 14.85 18.64
N GLY A 61 -16.02 15.46 19.81
CA GLY A 61 -16.82 16.69 19.98
C GLY A 61 -18.27 16.55 19.52
N GLY A 62 -18.90 15.39 19.74
CA GLY A 62 -20.28 15.11 19.31
C GLY A 62 -20.46 14.87 17.80
N GLN A 63 -19.37 14.84 17.02
CA GLN A 63 -19.40 14.54 15.59
C GLN A 63 -18.90 13.13 15.32
N GLU A 64 -19.50 12.45 14.35
CA GLU A 64 -19.03 11.16 13.81
C GLU A 64 -18.71 11.35 12.33
N CYS A 65 -17.46 11.09 11.93
CA CYS A 65 -17.07 11.15 10.53
C CYS A 65 -16.02 10.12 10.16
N LEU A 66 -15.94 9.81 8.86
CA LEU A 66 -14.89 8.99 8.28
C LEU A 66 -13.72 9.89 7.88
N ILE A 67 -12.53 9.64 8.43
CA ILE A 67 -11.31 10.33 8.02
C ILE A 67 -10.44 9.44 7.14
N PRO A 68 -9.76 9.99 6.12
CA PRO A 68 -8.84 9.24 5.28
C PRO A 68 -7.60 8.83 6.08
N ILE A 69 -7.19 7.58 5.90
CA ILE A 69 -5.96 7.00 6.42
C ILE A 69 -5.17 6.35 5.28
N LYS A 70 -3.88 6.16 5.50
CA LYS A 70 -3.02 5.41 4.59
C LYS A 70 -1.99 4.58 5.34
N SER A 71 -1.45 3.55 4.71
CA SER A 71 -0.19 2.98 5.16
C SER A 71 0.93 4.02 5.02
N LYS A 72 1.84 4.06 5.99
CA LYS A 72 2.98 4.98 5.99
C LYS A 72 3.93 4.69 4.83
N GLU A 73 4.07 3.41 4.51
CA GLU A 73 4.90 2.87 3.42
C GLU A 73 4.10 1.85 2.60
N PRO A 74 4.56 1.45 1.39
CA PRO A 74 3.95 0.36 0.65
C PRO A 74 3.96 -0.93 1.48
N MET A 75 2.86 -1.66 1.45
CA MET A 75 2.71 -2.94 2.15
C MET A 75 2.50 -4.11 1.17
N PRO A 76 2.87 -5.34 1.55
CA PRO A 76 2.63 -6.52 0.73
C PRO A 76 1.16 -6.70 0.34
N LYS A 77 0.90 -7.04 -0.93
CA LYS A 77 -0.45 -7.16 -1.49
C LYS A 77 -1.29 -8.24 -0.79
N ASP A 78 -0.67 -9.36 -0.44
CA ASP A 78 -1.29 -10.47 0.27
C ASP A 78 -1.83 -10.07 1.65
N LYS A 79 -1.16 -9.14 2.33
CA LYS A 79 -1.56 -8.59 3.65
C LYS A 79 -2.65 -7.52 3.59
N MET A 80 -3.01 -7.02 2.41
CA MET A 80 -3.95 -5.88 2.30
C MET A 80 -5.35 -6.20 2.80
N LEU A 81 -5.86 -7.42 2.55
CA LEU A 81 -7.21 -7.81 2.99
C LEU A 81 -7.29 -7.89 4.52
N ASP A 82 -6.29 -8.48 5.15
CA ASP A 82 -6.23 -8.60 6.62
C ASP A 82 -6.07 -7.24 7.27
N ALA A 83 -5.25 -6.34 6.70
CA ALA A 83 -5.14 -4.97 7.18
C ALA A 83 -6.46 -4.21 7.07
N MET A 84 -7.23 -4.40 5.98
CA MET A 84 -8.55 -3.80 5.84
C MET A 84 -9.54 -4.29 6.90
N ASN A 85 -9.50 -5.57 7.24
CA ASN A 85 -10.32 -6.14 8.31
C ASN A 85 -9.93 -5.58 9.69
N ALA A 86 -8.63 -5.47 9.96
CA ALA A 86 -8.11 -4.87 11.20
C ALA A 86 -8.52 -3.39 11.32
N ILE A 87 -8.37 -2.60 10.26
CA ILE A 87 -8.81 -1.19 10.22
C ILE A 87 -10.31 -1.07 10.50
N LYS A 88 -11.14 -1.94 9.91
CA LYS A 88 -12.60 -1.91 10.07
C LYS A 88 -13.04 -2.12 11.52
N ALA A 89 -12.24 -2.80 12.35
CA ALA A 89 -12.53 -3.02 13.76
C ALA A 89 -12.19 -1.81 14.65
N VAL A 90 -11.37 -0.87 14.18
CA VAL A 90 -10.91 0.26 15.01
C VAL A 90 -11.90 1.43 14.93
N ARG A 91 -12.16 2.03 16.09
CA ARG A 91 -12.92 3.27 16.26
C ARG A 91 -12.06 4.21 17.10
N LEU A 92 -12.02 5.48 16.72
CA LEU A 92 -11.29 6.50 17.48
C LEU A 92 -12.30 7.44 18.11
N ASP A 93 -12.23 7.61 19.42
CA ASP A 93 -13.14 8.47 20.18
C ASP A 93 -12.43 9.75 20.68
N HIS A 94 -11.40 10.19 19.97
CA HIS A 94 -10.57 11.35 20.33
C HIS A 94 -10.19 12.19 19.10
N PRO A 95 -9.74 13.45 19.29
CA PRO A 95 -9.18 14.24 18.19
C PRO A 95 -8.00 13.53 17.55
N VAL A 96 -7.87 13.66 16.23
CA VAL A 96 -6.80 13.04 15.44
C VAL A 96 -6.04 14.11 14.69
N LYS A 97 -4.71 14.01 14.62
CA LYS A 97 -3.87 14.90 13.82
C LYS A 97 -3.40 14.23 12.54
N MET A 98 -3.26 14.99 11.46
CA MET A 98 -2.62 14.50 10.24
C MET A 98 -1.20 14.00 10.55
N GLY A 99 -0.87 12.81 10.04
CA GLY A 99 0.41 12.13 10.29
C GLY A 99 0.46 11.31 11.57
N GLU A 100 -0.57 11.38 12.41
CA GLU A 100 -0.68 10.55 13.61
C GLU A 100 -0.76 9.07 13.25
N VAL A 101 -0.02 8.24 13.99
CA VAL A 101 -0.06 6.79 13.86
C VAL A 101 -1.31 6.27 14.57
N ILE A 102 -2.22 5.70 13.79
CA ILE A 102 -3.49 5.17 14.27
C ILE A 102 -3.37 3.70 14.65
N ILE A 103 -2.67 2.92 13.82
CA ILE A 103 -2.40 1.51 14.08
C ILE A 103 -0.91 1.27 13.79
N PRO A 104 -0.08 1.09 14.83
CA PRO A 104 1.32 0.74 14.62
C PRO A 104 1.43 -0.70 14.13
N ASN A 105 2.38 -0.97 13.22
CA ASN A 105 2.70 -2.32 12.73
C ASN A 105 1.45 -3.16 12.36
N ILE A 106 0.64 -2.68 11.41
CA ILE A 106 -0.59 -3.36 10.99
C ILE A 106 -0.28 -4.79 10.52
N VAL A 107 -1.01 -5.79 11.00
CA VAL A 107 -0.86 -7.22 10.60
C VAL A 107 0.59 -7.73 10.57
N ASP A 108 1.39 -7.28 11.55
CA ASP A 108 2.78 -7.69 11.76
C ASP A 108 3.63 -7.59 10.47
N CYS A 109 3.44 -6.50 9.72
CA CYS A 109 4.16 -6.26 8.46
C CYS A 109 5.22 -5.16 8.53
N GLY A 110 5.44 -4.56 9.70
CA GLY A 110 6.38 -3.47 9.93
C GLY A 110 5.89 -2.11 9.43
N VAL A 111 4.65 -2.01 8.97
CA VAL A 111 4.09 -0.78 8.39
C VAL A 111 3.00 -0.20 9.28
N ASP A 112 3.07 1.10 9.54
CA ASP A 112 2.07 1.83 10.32
C ASP A 112 0.91 2.31 9.45
N ILE A 113 -0.28 2.46 10.04
CA ILE A 113 -1.40 3.21 9.46
C ILE A 113 -1.42 4.62 10.05
N VAL A 114 -1.44 5.63 9.19
CA VAL A 114 -1.41 7.05 9.57
C VAL A 114 -2.63 7.82 9.06
N ALA A 115 -3.04 8.84 9.80
CA ALA A 115 -4.11 9.74 9.40
C ALA A 115 -3.66 10.73 8.31
N CYS A 116 -4.50 10.92 7.30
CA CYS A 116 -4.27 11.90 6.22
C CYS A 116 -4.99 13.23 6.45
N LYS A 117 -5.83 13.33 7.48
CA LYS A 117 -6.61 14.52 7.81
C LYS A 117 -6.72 14.66 9.33
N SER A 118 -6.60 15.89 9.81
CA SER A 118 -6.90 16.20 11.22
C SER A 118 -8.41 16.30 11.45
N MET A 119 -8.87 15.83 12.60
CA MET A 119 -10.21 16.06 13.13
C MET A 119 -10.07 16.58 14.56
N GLU A 120 -10.61 17.77 14.79
CA GLU A 120 -10.67 18.38 16.12
C GLU A 120 -12.11 18.29 16.64
N GLY A 121 -12.28 18.03 17.93
CA GLY A 121 -13.57 18.17 18.58
C GLY A 121 -13.87 19.65 18.75
N GLN A 122 -15.08 20.09 18.37
CA GLN A 122 -15.54 21.40 18.81
C GLN A 122 -15.70 21.37 20.33
N ALA A 123 -15.16 22.38 21.01
CA ALA A 123 -15.36 22.61 22.45
C ALA A 123 -16.80 23.06 22.74
#